data_AF-A0A1F8L2U2-F1
#
_entry.id   AF-A0A1F8L2U2-F1
#
_cell.length_a   1.000
_cell.length_b   1.000
_cell.length_c   1.000
_cell.angle_alpha   90.00
_cell.angle_beta   90.00
_cell.angle_gamma   90.00
#
_symmetry.space_group_name_H-M   'P 1'
#
loop_
_entity.id
_entity.type
_entity.pdbx_description
1 polymer ?
#
loop_
_entity_poly.entity_id
_entity_poly.type
_entity_poly.pdbx_seq_one_letter_code
_entity_poly.pdbx_strand_id
1 'polypeptide(L)'
;MGSSSTLPGSSAIPTKTGVFGYAIQDSTARGVYGRSNAGRGVYGQATSGTGVFGYATSGYALRANGRVKFDSASGTATIAAGTKSKTVNSGFDLTTSTKILVTLMGNPGGTTAVQRVAVNTTADSFTIYLTADATANVKVAWLILS
;
A
#
# COMPACT_ATOMS: atom_id res chain seq x y z
N MET A 1 15.28 24.47 38.64
CA MET A 1 15.49 23.02 38.56
C MET A 1 14.13 22.35 38.72
N GLY A 2 13.44 22.07 37.62
CA GLY A 2 12.13 21.43 37.64
C GLY A 2 12.30 19.93 37.77
N SER A 3 11.80 19.36 38.86
CA SER A 3 11.82 17.93 39.13
C SER A 3 11.10 17.16 38.02
N SER A 4 11.84 16.27 37.36
CA SER A 4 11.23 15.19 36.58
C SER A 4 10.49 14.30 37.57
N SER A 5 9.18 14.46 37.66
CA SER A 5 8.33 13.47 38.30
C SER A 5 8.28 12.27 37.37
N THR A 6 8.91 11.17 37.79
CA THR A 6 8.66 9.87 37.18
C THR A 6 7.21 9.50 37.53
N LEU A 7 6.32 9.62 36.55
CA LEU A 7 4.96 9.11 36.67
C LEU A 7 5.07 7.60 36.99
N PRO A 8 4.30 7.08 37.98
CA PRO A 8 4.30 5.65 38.30
C PRO A 8 3.93 4.84 37.05
N GLY A 9 4.83 3.95 36.62
CA GLY A 9 4.64 3.09 35.44
C GLY A 9 5.40 3.50 34.17
N SER A 10 6.44 4.34 34.27
CA SER A 10 7.24 4.75 33.11
C SER A 10 8.00 3.56 32.49
N SER A 11 7.36 2.89 31.53
CA SER A 11 8.04 2.02 30.57
C SER A 11 9.16 2.85 29.94
N ALA A 12 10.40 2.36 29.98
CA ALA A 12 11.54 3.09 29.45
C ALA A 12 11.24 3.52 28.00
N ILE A 13 11.37 4.82 27.72
CA ILE A 13 11.16 5.36 26.38
C ILE A 13 12.13 4.64 25.45
N PRO A 14 11.67 4.03 24.34
CA PRO A 14 12.56 3.38 23.40
C PRO A 14 13.62 4.34 22.88
N THR A 15 14.83 3.85 22.65
CA THR A 15 15.93 4.68 22.15
C THR A 15 15.57 5.30 20.79
N LYS A 16 16.12 6.50 20.52
CA LYS A 16 15.87 7.28 19.28
C LYS A 16 14.38 7.65 19.05
N THR A 17 13.61 7.83 20.12
CA THR A 17 12.20 8.23 20.04
C THR A 17 12.01 9.69 20.44
N GLY A 18 11.42 10.50 19.55
CA GLY A 18 11.03 11.88 19.86
C GLY A 18 9.76 11.97 20.71
N VAL A 19 8.73 11.18 20.38
CA VAL A 19 7.44 11.09 21.10
C VAL A 19 7.03 9.63 21.26
N PHE A 20 6.71 9.23 22.49
CA PHE A 20 6.25 7.88 22.82
C PHE A 20 4.86 7.92 23.46
N GLY A 21 3.83 7.48 22.73
CA GLY A 21 2.47 7.32 23.24
C GLY A 21 2.26 5.90 23.76
N TYR A 22 1.95 5.75 25.05
CA TYR A 22 1.77 4.46 25.72
C TYR A 22 0.47 4.45 26.52
N ALA A 23 -0.34 3.40 26.36
CA ALA A 23 -1.62 3.23 27.03
C ALA A 23 -1.86 1.74 27.30
N ILE A 24 -2.26 1.39 28.52
CA ILE A 24 -2.39 0.00 29.02
C ILE A 24 -3.70 -0.27 29.76
N GLN A 25 -4.65 0.66 29.70
CA GLN A 25 -5.87 0.58 30.50
C GLN A 25 -6.77 -0.57 30.05
N ASP A 26 -7.10 -0.64 28.75
CA ASP A 26 -8.00 -1.63 28.16
C ASP A 26 -7.86 -1.67 26.61
N SER A 27 -8.72 -2.46 25.95
CA SER A 27 -8.73 -2.64 24.49
C SER A 27 -9.17 -1.43 23.67
N THR A 28 -9.69 -0.39 24.32
CA THR A 28 -10.12 0.88 23.69
C THR A 28 -9.14 2.02 23.94
N ALA A 29 -8.18 1.81 24.84
CA ALA A 29 -7.14 2.77 25.16
C ALA A 29 -6.29 3.11 23.93
N ARG A 30 -5.89 4.38 23.83
CA ARG A 30 -5.13 4.90 22.68
C ARG A 30 -3.85 5.54 23.20
N GLY A 31 -2.70 5.03 22.77
CA GLY A 31 -1.41 5.68 23.04
C GLY A 31 -1.29 7.03 22.33
N VAL A 32 -1.84 7.15 21.11
CA VAL A 32 -1.92 8.38 20.32
C VAL A 32 -3.26 8.45 19.59
N TYR A 33 -3.91 9.61 19.60
CA TYR A 33 -5.13 9.89 18.82
C TYR A 33 -4.96 11.19 18.03
N GLY A 34 -4.86 11.10 16.71
CA GLY A 34 -4.81 12.26 15.82
C GLY A 34 -6.16 12.51 15.15
N ARG A 35 -6.64 13.75 15.20
CA ARG A 35 -7.94 14.16 14.64
C ARG A 35 -7.80 15.50 13.92
N SER A 36 -8.42 15.59 12.75
CA SER A 36 -8.65 16.84 12.01
C SER A 36 -10.03 16.78 11.35
N ASN A 37 -10.76 17.89 11.34
CA ASN A 37 -12.12 17.93 10.77
C ASN A 37 -12.13 18.07 9.24
N ALA A 38 -11.09 18.68 8.66
CA ALA A 38 -10.98 18.93 7.22
C ALA A 38 -9.68 18.42 6.60
N GLY A 39 -8.60 18.34 7.40
CA GLY A 39 -7.28 17.95 6.94
C GLY A 39 -6.89 16.53 7.34
N ARG A 40 -5.59 16.30 7.45
CA ARG A 40 -5.01 15.02 7.88
C ARG A 40 -4.96 15.00 9.41
N GLY A 41 -5.54 13.97 10.03
CA GLY A 41 -5.43 13.77 11.48
C GLY A 41 -4.00 13.43 11.92
N VAL A 42 -3.29 12.64 11.12
CA VAL A 42 -1.87 12.29 11.29
C VAL A 42 -1.22 12.31 9.91
N TYR A 43 0.00 12.83 9.82
CA TYR A 43 0.80 12.84 8.60
C TYR A 43 2.20 12.28 8.90
N GLY A 44 2.50 11.10 8.38
CA GLY A 44 3.82 10.48 8.48
C GLY A 44 4.58 10.64 7.16
N GLN A 45 5.80 11.17 7.24
CA GLN A 45 6.65 11.42 6.08
C GLN A 45 8.08 11.01 6.40
N ALA A 46 8.71 10.34 5.43
CA ALA A 46 10.14 10.08 5.41
C ALA A 46 10.64 10.31 3.98
N THR A 47 11.86 10.82 3.82
CA THR A 47 12.43 11.12 2.49
C THR A 47 12.81 9.85 1.73
N SER A 48 13.41 8.88 2.41
CA SER A 48 13.88 7.62 1.82
C SER A 48 13.50 6.38 2.65
N GLY A 49 12.98 6.59 3.86
CA GLY A 49 12.61 5.53 4.78
C GLY A 49 11.10 5.28 4.82
N THR A 50 10.67 4.59 5.87
CA THR A 50 9.25 4.32 6.11
C THR A 50 8.59 5.51 6.80
N GLY A 51 7.63 6.16 6.12
CA GLY A 51 6.89 7.29 6.70
C GLY A 51 5.90 6.89 7.80
N VAL A 52 5.31 5.69 7.70
CA VAL A 52 4.43 5.10 8.72
C VAL A 52 4.68 3.59 8.76
N PHE A 53 5.07 3.07 9.92
CA PHE A 53 5.24 1.63 10.15
C PHE A 53 4.16 1.15 11.12
N GLY A 54 3.30 0.24 10.67
CA GLY A 54 2.26 -0.39 11.49
C GLY A 54 2.69 -1.80 11.89
N TYR A 55 2.54 -2.14 13.17
CA TYR A 55 2.80 -3.47 13.69
C TYR A 55 1.75 -3.87 14.72
N ALA A 56 1.26 -5.10 14.63
CA ALA A 56 0.37 -5.70 15.61
C ALA A 56 0.68 -7.20 15.72
N THR A 57 0.83 -7.72 16.93
CA THR A 57 1.18 -9.14 17.15
C THR A 57 0.02 -10.08 16.83
N SER A 58 -1.21 -9.69 17.16
CA SER A 58 -2.41 -10.52 16.96
C SER A 58 -3.56 -9.78 16.26
N GLY A 59 -3.47 -8.46 16.13
CA GLY A 59 -4.51 -7.61 15.54
C GLY A 59 -4.17 -7.10 14.13
N TYR A 60 -4.94 -6.12 13.67
CA TYR A 60 -4.66 -5.45 12.40
C TYR A 60 -3.63 -4.33 12.59
N ALA A 61 -2.49 -4.44 11.90
CA ALA A 61 -1.50 -3.36 11.84
C ALA A 61 -2.04 -2.11 11.11
N LEU A 62 -2.94 -2.30 10.14
CA LEU A 62 -3.63 -1.25 9.42
C LEU A 62 -5.09 -1.64 9.17
N ARG A 63 -6.03 -0.78 9.58
CA ARG A 63 -7.47 -0.93 9.32
C ARG A 63 -8.06 0.42 8.97
N ALA A 64 -8.75 0.49 7.84
CA ALA A 64 -9.45 1.70 7.41
C ALA A 64 -10.97 1.47 7.40
N ASN A 65 -11.73 2.49 7.78
CA ASN A 65 -13.15 2.58 7.51
C ASN A 65 -13.37 3.69 6.48
N GLY A 66 -13.83 3.32 5.28
CA GLY A 66 -13.90 4.21 4.12
C GLY A 66 -12.95 3.80 2.99
N ARG A 67 -12.81 4.68 2.00
CA ARG A 67 -11.98 4.43 0.81
C ARG A 67 -10.50 4.54 1.15
N VAL A 68 -9.71 3.59 0.66
CA VAL A 68 -8.24 3.67 0.64
C VAL A 68 -7.80 4.09 -0.77
N LYS A 69 -6.84 5.01 -0.84
CA LYS A 69 -6.30 5.51 -2.11
C LYS A 69 -4.79 5.31 -2.13
N PHE A 70 -4.29 4.74 -3.23
CA PHE A 70 -2.88 4.56 -3.50
C PHE A 70 -2.53 5.37 -4.76
N ASP A 71 -1.88 6.52 -4.61
CA ASP A 71 -1.65 7.43 -5.73
C ASP A 71 -0.73 6.85 -6.80
N SER A 72 0.42 6.31 -6.37
CA SER A 72 1.41 5.76 -7.29
C SER A 72 1.39 4.23 -7.32
N ALA A 73 1.13 3.56 -6.19
CA ALA A 73 1.16 2.09 -6.09
C ALA A 73 -0.07 1.40 -6.70
N SER A 74 -0.97 2.14 -7.33
CA SER A 74 -2.11 1.58 -8.08
C SER A 74 -2.38 2.39 -9.33
N GLY A 75 -3.04 1.77 -10.30
CA GLY A 75 -3.40 2.47 -11.53
C GLY A 75 -4.22 1.63 -12.50
N THR A 76 -4.38 2.16 -13.71
CA THR A 76 -5.07 1.46 -14.80
C THR A 76 -4.24 1.46 -16.06
N ALA A 77 -4.47 0.46 -16.91
CA ALA A 77 -3.90 0.41 -18.26
C ALA A 77 -4.95 -0.11 -19.24
N THR A 78 -4.76 0.15 -20.53
CA THR A 78 -5.58 -0.43 -21.59
C THR A 78 -4.77 -1.46 -22.35
N ILE A 79 -5.33 -2.65 -22.50
CA ILE A 79 -4.88 -3.68 -23.44
C ILE A 79 -5.72 -3.48 -24.71
N ALA A 80 -5.05 -3.26 -25.84
CA ALA A 80 -5.71 -2.96 -27.09
C ALA A 80 -6.30 -4.24 -27.72
N ALA A 81 -7.36 -4.08 -28.51
CA ALA A 81 -7.85 -5.17 -29.35
C ALA A 81 -6.73 -5.65 -30.29
N GLY A 82 -6.69 -6.95 -30.54
CA GLY A 82 -5.65 -7.62 -31.32
C GLY A 82 -4.35 -7.88 -30.57
N THR A 83 -4.27 -7.58 -29.26
CA THR A 83 -3.09 -7.92 -28.44
C THR A 83 -3.45 -8.72 -27.20
N LYS A 84 -2.52 -9.55 -26.75
CA LYS A 84 -2.63 -10.34 -25.51
C LYS A 84 -1.78 -9.83 -24.37
N SER A 85 -1.15 -8.67 -24.49
CA SER A 85 -0.31 -8.16 -23.41
C SER A 85 -0.20 -6.65 -23.38
N LYS A 86 0.16 -6.14 -22.20
CA LYS A 86 0.49 -4.74 -21.97
C LYS A 86 1.56 -4.62 -20.90
N THR A 87 2.65 -3.93 -21.24
CA THR A 87 3.67 -3.51 -20.28
C THR A 87 3.27 -2.17 -19.66
N VAL A 88 3.46 -2.07 -18.35
CA VAL A 88 3.21 -0.89 -17.52
C VAL A 88 4.51 -0.56 -16.79
N ASN A 89 4.96 0.70 -16.90
CA ASN A 89 6.02 1.22 -16.04
C ASN A 89 5.37 1.67 -14.72
N SER A 90 5.89 1.16 -13.61
CA SER A 90 5.30 1.38 -12.30
C SER A 90 5.69 2.72 -11.67
N GLY A 91 6.79 3.33 -12.12
CA GLY A 91 7.39 4.50 -11.48
C GLY A 91 8.03 4.21 -10.12
N PHE A 92 8.24 2.94 -9.77
CA PHE A 92 8.92 2.50 -8.55
C PHE A 92 9.96 1.42 -8.85
N ASP A 93 10.97 1.35 -8.00
CA ASP A 93 11.90 0.23 -7.95
C ASP A 93 11.14 -1.06 -7.64
N LEU A 94 11.03 -1.96 -8.62
CA LEU A 94 10.40 -3.26 -8.44
C LEU A 94 11.43 -4.28 -7.98
N THR A 95 11.08 -5.08 -6.97
CA THR A 95 11.97 -6.13 -6.44
C THR A 95 11.39 -7.51 -6.72
N THR A 96 12.16 -8.56 -6.44
CA THR A 96 11.68 -9.93 -6.55
C THR A 96 10.62 -10.28 -5.50
N SER A 97 10.51 -9.54 -4.40
CA SER A 97 9.45 -9.73 -3.40
C SER A 97 8.14 -9.04 -3.78
N THR A 98 8.19 -8.07 -4.69
CA THR A 98 7.00 -7.32 -5.13
C THR A 98 5.90 -8.24 -5.66
N LYS A 99 4.68 -7.99 -5.21
CA LYS A 99 3.45 -8.65 -5.68
C LYS A 99 2.60 -7.63 -6.43
N ILE A 100 1.99 -8.08 -7.53
CA ILE A 100 1.13 -7.24 -8.35
C ILE A 100 -0.20 -7.95 -8.52
N LEU A 101 -1.27 -7.31 -8.05
CA LEU A 101 -2.63 -7.76 -8.27
C LEU A 101 -3.18 -7.04 -9.49
N VAL A 102 -3.79 -7.77 -10.42
CA VAL A 102 -4.37 -7.22 -11.64
C VAL A 102 -5.77 -7.79 -11.82
N THR A 103 -6.71 -6.92 -12.21
CA THR A 103 -8.06 -7.32 -12.56
C THR A 103 -8.50 -6.68 -13.87
N LEU A 104 -9.27 -7.42 -14.66
CA LEU A 104 -9.97 -6.88 -15.82
C LEU A 104 -11.13 -6.01 -15.33
N MET A 105 -11.26 -4.80 -15.89
CA MET A 105 -12.36 -3.87 -15.59
C MET A 105 -13.48 -3.91 -16.65
N GLY A 106 -13.38 -4.83 -17.60
CA GLY A 106 -14.34 -5.02 -18.68
C GLY A 106 -14.12 -6.36 -19.36
N ASN A 107 -14.99 -6.71 -20.29
CA ASN A 107 -14.89 -7.95 -21.03
C ASN A 107 -13.87 -7.81 -22.17
N PRO A 108 -12.73 -8.53 -22.16
CA PRO A 108 -11.77 -8.55 -23.28
C PRO A 108 -12.29 -9.28 -24.53
N GLY A 109 -13.41 -9.99 -24.41
CA GLY A 109 -14.02 -10.82 -25.43
C GLY A 109 -13.36 -12.19 -25.60
N GLY A 110 -14.05 -13.11 -26.28
CA GLY A 110 -13.60 -14.49 -26.46
C GLY A 110 -13.49 -15.25 -25.13
N THR A 111 -12.47 -16.12 -25.03
CA THR A 111 -12.11 -16.87 -23.80
C THR A 111 -10.97 -16.19 -23.03
N THR A 112 -10.86 -14.87 -23.17
CA THR A 112 -9.69 -14.11 -22.71
C THR A 112 -9.79 -13.77 -21.22
N ALA A 113 -8.78 -14.17 -20.46
CA ALA A 113 -8.64 -13.86 -19.04
C ALA A 113 -7.21 -13.39 -18.74
N VAL A 114 -6.97 -12.81 -17.56
CA VAL A 114 -5.60 -12.56 -17.09
C VAL A 114 -4.90 -13.90 -16.91
N GLN A 115 -3.81 -14.12 -17.67
CA GLN A 115 -3.01 -15.33 -17.59
C GLN A 115 -1.96 -15.24 -16.48
N ARG A 116 -1.18 -14.14 -16.47
CA ARG A 116 -0.12 -13.90 -15.48
C ARG A 116 0.33 -12.44 -15.53
N VAL A 117 1.09 -12.04 -14.51
CA VAL A 117 1.85 -10.80 -14.49
C VAL A 117 3.34 -11.15 -14.42
N ALA A 118 4.14 -10.59 -15.33
CA ALA A 118 5.59 -10.77 -15.37
C ALA A 118 6.27 -9.50 -14.88
N VAL A 119 7.01 -9.58 -13.77
CA VAL A 119 7.79 -8.45 -13.24
C VAL A 119 9.16 -8.39 -13.93
N ASN A 120 9.60 -7.19 -14.30
CA ASN A 120 10.95 -6.89 -14.75
C ASN A 120 11.56 -5.85 -13.80
N THR A 121 12.40 -6.32 -12.88
CA THR A 121 13.05 -5.51 -11.84
C THR A 121 14.17 -4.63 -12.38
N THR A 122 14.70 -4.92 -13.57
CA THR A 122 15.75 -4.09 -14.19
C THR A 122 15.16 -2.87 -14.89
N ALA A 123 13.91 -3.00 -15.37
CA ALA A 123 13.21 -1.95 -16.10
C ALA A 123 12.03 -1.35 -15.32
N ASP A 124 11.90 -1.68 -14.03
CA ASP A 124 10.86 -1.17 -13.13
C ASP A 124 9.43 -1.20 -13.70
N SER A 125 9.18 -2.30 -14.40
CA SER A 125 7.97 -2.52 -15.17
C SER A 125 7.42 -3.91 -14.96
N PHE A 126 6.16 -4.07 -15.30
CA PHE A 126 5.52 -5.36 -15.34
C PHE A 126 4.67 -5.49 -16.59
N THR A 127 4.58 -6.72 -17.09
CA THR A 127 3.78 -7.05 -18.26
C THR A 127 2.62 -7.92 -17.85
N ILE A 128 1.42 -7.45 -18.16
CA ILE A 128 0.17 -8.17 -18.00
C ILE A 128 0.00 -9.03 -19.25
N TYR A 129 -0.20 -10.33 -19.08
CA TYR A 129 -0.50 -11.26 -20.17
C TYR A 129 -1.92 -11.78 -20.05
N LEU A 130 -2.59 -11.90 -21.20
CA LEU A 130 -3.88 -12.50 -21.38
C LEU A 130 -3.74 -13.90 -22.00
N THR A 131 -4.76 -14.74 -21.84
CA THR A 131 -4.78 -16.11 -22.39
C THR A 131 -4.89 -16.15 -23.92
N ALA A 132 -5.43 -15.10 -24.54
CA ALA A 132 -5.55 -14.90 -25.99
C ALA A 132 -5.50 -13.40 -26.32
N ASP A 133 -5.44 -13.06 -27.61
CA ASP A 133 -5.56 -11.67 -28.03
C ASP A 133 -6.95 -11.13 -27.68
N ALA A 134 -7.00 -9.94 -27.07
CA ALA A 134 -8.27 -9.30 -26.75
C ALA A 134 -9.02 -8.97 -28.04
N THR A 135 -10.32 -9.27 -28.12
CA THR A 135 -11.13 -8.92 -29.30
C THR A 135 -11.72 -7.52 -29.21
N ALA A 136 -11.64 -6.89 -28.02
CA ALA A 136 -12.01 -5.51 -27.78
C ALA A 136 -10.96 -4.84 -26.87
N ASN A 137 -10.87 -3.50 -26.94
CA ASN A 137 -10.07 -2.73 -26.00
C ASN A 137 -10.58 -2.98 -24.57
N VAL A 138 -9.70 -3.42 -23.68
CA VAL A 138 -10.06 -3.71 -22.29
C VAL A 138 -9.19 -2.92 -21.33
N LYS A 139 -9.83 -2.31 -20.34
CA LYS A 139 -9.13 -1.66 -19.23
C LYS A 139 -8.83 -2.69 -18.14
N VAL A 140 -7.65 -2.59 -17.55
CA VAL A 140 -7.22 -3.32 -16.36
C VAL A 140 -6.91 -2.36 -15.24
N ALA A 141 -7.17 -2.77 -14.00
CA ALA A 141 -6.66 -2.11 -12.79
C ALA A 141 -5.55 -2.95 -12.18
N TRP A 142 -4.57 -2.29 -11.57
CA TRP A 142 -3.44 -2.92 -10.91
C TRP A 142 -3.13 -2.29 -9.56
N LEU A 143 -2.59 -3.09 -8.64
CA LEU A 143 -2.11 -2.71 -7.31
C LEU A 143 -0.76 -3.39 -7.04
N ILE A 144 0.22 -2.62 -6.59
CA ILE A 144 1.57 -3.06 -6.22
C ILE A 144 1.66 -3.18 -4.71
N LEU A 145 2.24 -4.28 -4.23
CA LEU A 145 2.50 -4.57 -2.83
C LEU A 145 3.96 -5.02 -2.68
N SER A 146 4.67 -4.53 -1.66
CA SER A 146 6.10 -4.80 -1.41
C SER A 146 6.38 -5.33 -0.02
#